data_AF-T0ZPD3-F1
#
_entry.id   AF-T0ZPD3-F1
#
_cell.length_a   1.000
_cell.length_b   1.000
_cell.length_c   1.000
_cell.angle_alpha   90.00
_cell.angle_beta   90.00
_cell.angle_gamma   90.00
#
_symmetry.space_group_name_H-M   'P 1'
#
loop_
_entity.id
_entity.type
_entity.pdbx_description
1 polymer ?
#
loop_
_entity_poly.entity_id
_entity_poly.type
_entity_poly.pdbx_seq_one_letter_code
_entity_poly.pdbx_strand_id
1 'polypeptide(L)'
;PGDGFSVMKWSKHKAAAFKFLDFLTTAKAGAIINRAGLIPDIKGLKTSNPVNQEMLNFVTKDHMTPYPMMDNYIQVNVGDAADKVLPAVLANQESPLAALQNMAQAWQQLPASQRSKKFFAG
;
A
#
# COMPACT_ATOMS: atom_id res chain seq x y z
N PRO A 1 -2.10 -3.82 -4.69
CA PRO A 1 -1.59 -2.44 -4.49
C PRO A 1 -0.06 -2.44 -4.61
N GLY A 2 0.45 -1.73 -5.61
CA GLY A 2 1.87 -1.59 -5.93
C GLY A 2 2.10 -0.23 -6.60
N ASP A 3 3.20 -0.08 -7.33
CA ASP A 3 3.51 1.17 -8.02
C ASP A 3 2.51 1.46 -9.15
N GLY A 4 1.88 2.63 -9.10
CA GLY A 4 0.96 3.13 -10.12
C GLY A 4 1.63 4.14 -11.04
N PHE A 5 1.30 4.09 -12.33
CA PHE A 5 1.70 5.12 -13.29
C PHE A 5 0.54 6.06 -13.56
N SER A 6 0.81 7.37 -13.62
CA SER A 6 -0.18 8.40 -13.96
C SER A 6 0.36 9.36 -15.02
N VAL A 7 -0.54 9.96 -15.79
CA VAL A 7 -0.20 11.00 -16.78
C VAL A 7 -0.48 12.37 -16.19
N MET A 8 0.52 13.22 -16.17
CA MET A 8 0.38 14.63 -15.77
C MET A 8 -0.67 15.33 -16.64
N LYS A 9 -1.62 16.02 -16.01
CA LYS A 9 -2.73 16.72 -16.70
C LYS A 9 -2.25 17.76 -17.73
N TRP A 10 -1.03 18.28 -17.58
CA TRP A 10 -0.40 19.30 -18.42
C TRP A 10 0.66 18.73 -19.39
N SER A 11 0.76 17.41 -19.51
CA SER A 11 1.68 16.79 -20.48
C SER A 11 1.38 17.25 -21.91
N LYS A 12 2.42 17.65 -22.66
CA LYS A 12 2.33 17.96 -24.10
C LYS A 12 2.27 16.71 -24.98
N HIS A 13 2.50 15.53 -24.42
CA HIS A 13 2.59 14.24 -25.13
C HIS A 13 1.57 13.21 -24.63
N LYS A 14 0.37 13.64 -24.24
CA LYS A 14 -0.67 12.76 -23.66
C LYS A 14 -0.94 11.51 -24.47
N ALA A 15 -1.09 11.64 -25.80
CA ALA A 15 -1.39 10.49 -26.66
C ALA A 15 -0.29 9.42 -26.60
N ALA A 16 0.98 9.82 -26.59
CA ALA A 16 2.10 8.89 -26.44
C ALA A 16 2.18 8.30 -25.02
N ALA A 17 1.93 9.12 -24.00
CA ALA A 17 1.90 8.67 -22.61
C ALA A 17 0.80 7.61 -22.38
N PHE A 18 -0.40 7.81 -22.91
CA PHE A 18 -1.47 6.81 -22.82
C PHE A 18 -1.14 5.53 -23.58
N LYS A 19 -0.56 5.61 -24.78
CA LYS A 19 -0.06 4.42 -25.49
C LYS A 19 0.97 3.63 -24.68
N PHE A 20 1.81 4.33 -23.92
CA PHE A 20 2.76 3.68 -23.02
C PHE A 20 2.06 3.01 -21.84
N LEU A 21 1.08 3.67 -21.22
CA LEU A 21 0.26 3.06 -20.17
C LEU A 21 -0.48 1.81 -20.68
N ASP A 22 -1.04 1.85 -21.90
CA ASP A 22 -1.66 0.69 -22.53
C ASP A 22 -0.65 -0.45 -22.67
N PHE A 23 0.56 -0.16 -23.13
CA PHE A 23 1.63 -1.16 -23.22
C PHE A 23 1.96 -1.79 -21.86
N LEU A 24 1.99 -1.01 -20.78
CA LEU A 24 2.27 -1.51 -19.42
C LEU A 24 1.24 -2.54 -18.94
N THR A 25 0.03 -2.58 -19.51
CA THR A 25 -0.99 -3.58 -19.19
C THR A 25 -0.79 -4.93 -19.91
N THR A 26 0.18 -5.03 -20.81
CA THR A 26 0.38 -6.23 -21.65
C THR A 26 1.25 -7.28 -20.97
N ALA A 27 1.07 -8.55 -21.39
CA ALA A 27 1.94 -9.65 -20.96
C ALA A 27 3.44 -9.40 -21.28
N LYS A 28 3.72 -8.67 -22.37
CA LYS A 28 5.09 -8.30 -22.75
C LYS A 28 5.74 -7.36 -21.72
N ALA A 29 5.00 -6.36 -21.23
CA ALA A 29 5.48 -5.50 -20.16
C ALA A 29 5.66 -6.28 -18.85
N GLY A 30 4.68 -7.13 -18.49
CA GLY A 30 4.79 -8.01 -17.32
C GLY A 30 6.02 -8.93 -17.36
N ALA A 31 6.40 -9.45 -18.53
CA ALA A 31 7.60 -10.26 -18.68
C ALA A 31 8.90 -9.46 -18.44
N ILE A 32 8.93 -8.18 -18.82
CA ILE A 32 10.06 -7.28 -18.54
C ILE A 32 10.19 -7.04 -17.03
N ILE A 33 9.07 -6.75 -16.35
CA ILE A 33 9.00 -6.56 -14.90
C ILE A 33 9.49 -7.82 -14.16
N ASN A 34 8.99 -8.99 -14.56
CA ASN A 34 9.39 -10.26 -13.98
C ASN A 34 10.89 -10.54 -14.15
N ARG A 35 11.46 -10.23 -15.33
CA ARG A 35 12.90 -10.40 -15.58
C ARG A 35 13.76 -9.48 -14.72
N ALA A 36 13.23 -8.30 -14.35
CA ALA A 36 13.89 -7.40 -13.40
C ALA A 36 13.78 -7.87 -11.94
N GLY A 37 13.15 -9.02 -11.67
CA GLY A 37 12.97 -9.57 -10.32
C GLY A 37 11.76 -9.01 -9.57
N LEU A 38 10.94 -8.19 -10.21
CA LEU A 38 9.74 -7.59 -9.63
C LEU A 38 8.49 -8.47 -9.85
N ILE A 39 7.43 -8.20 -9.11
CA ILE A 39 6.15 -8.90 -9.25
C ILE A 39 5.32 -8.22 -10.36
N PRO A 40 4.93 -8.93 -11.43
CA PRO A 40 4.04 -8.36 -12.45
C PRO A 40 2.61 -8.23 -11.93
N ASP A 41 2.14 -7.00 -11.69
CA ASP A 41 0.76 -6.70 -11.24
C ASP A 41 -0.25 -6.71 -12.41
N ILE A 42 -0.25 -7.81 -13.18
CA ILE A 42 -1.19 -8.03 -14.30
C ILE A 42 -1.86 -9.37 -14.07
N LYS A 43 -3.20 -9.36 -14.03
CA LYS A 43 -4.00 -10.54 -13.75
C LYS A 43 -3.65 -11.71 -14.68
N GLY A 44 -3.40 -12.87 -14.08
CA GLY A 44 -3.11 -14.11 -14.81
C GLY A 44 -1.66 -14.32 -15.21
N LEU A 45 -0.78 -13.34 -14.98
CA LEU A 45 0.66 -13.55 -15.14
C LEU A 45 1.25 -14.34 -13.98
N LYS A 46 2.33 -15.06 -14.29
CA LYS A 46 3.14 -15.85 -13.35
C LYS A 46 4.56 -15.31 -13.35
N THR A 47 5.29 -15.70 -12.32
CA THR A 47 6.70 -15.38 -12.14
C THR A 47 7.49 -16.66 -11.91
N SER A 48 8.72 -16.69 -12.41
CA SER A 48 9.67 -17.78 -12.16
C SER A 48 10.40 -17.63 -10.83
N ASN A 49 10.28 -16.48 -10.16
CA ASN A 49 10.80 -16.28 -8.82
C ASN A 49 9.81 -16.88 -7.81
N PRO A 50 10.22 -17.88 -7.00
CA PRO A 50 9.31 -18.58 -6.10
C PRO A 50 8.70 -17.67 -5.04
N VAL A 51 9.45 -16.72 -4.49
CA VAL A 51 8.95 -15.75 -3.48
C VAL A 51 7.90 -14.83 -4.09
N ASN A 52 8.17 -14.30 -5.28
CA ASN A 52 7.20 -13.48 -6.00
C ASN A 52 5.92 -14.27 -6.33
N GLN A 53 6.07 -15.58 -6.60
CA GLN A 53 4.94 -16.45 -6.90
C GLN A 53 4.11 -16.75 -5.64
N GLU A 54 4.74 -16.86 -4.47
CA GLU A 54 4.06 -16.95 -3.18
C GLU A 54 3.27 -15.66 -2.89
N MET A 55 3.88 -14.49 -3.06
CA MET A 55 3.19 -13.20 -2.90
C MET A 55 1.98 -13.05 -3.84
N LEU A 56 2.08 -13.52 -5.10
CA LEU A 56 0.93 -13.56 -6.01
C LEU A 56 -0.15 -14.56 -5.56
N ASN A 57 0.23 -15.66 -4.90
CA ASN A 57 -0.72 -16.68 -4.45
C ASN A 57 -1.61 -16.17 -3.30
N PHE A 58 -1.13 -15.24 -2.47
CA PHE A 58 -1.94 -14.60 -1.42
C PHE A 58 -3.28 -14.07 -1.96
N VAL A 59 -3.24 -13.47 -3.16
CA VAL A 59 -4.45 -12.93 -3.81
C VAL A 59 -5.11 -13.96 -4.73
N THR A 60 -4.31 -14.68 -5.53
CA THR A 60 -4.84 -15.51 -6.63
C THR A 60 -5.34 -16.89 -6.19
N LYS A 61 -4.84 -17.42 -5.07
CA LYS A 61 -5.22 -18.74 -4.52
C LYS A 61 -5.81 -18.64 -3.13
N ASP A 62 -5.15 -17.90 -2.25
CA ASP A 62 -5.54 -17.84 -0.84
C ASP A 62 -6.68 -16.84 -0.60
N HIS A 63 -7.01 -16.04 -1.62
CA HIS A 63 -8.08 -15.05 -1.61
C HIS A 63 -8.02 -14.10 -0.40
N MET A 64 -6.80 -13.75 0.02
CA MET A 64 -6.58 -12.83 1.13
C MET A 64 -7.25 -11.49 0.85
N THR A 65 -7.89 -10.94 1.88
CA THR A 65 -8.52 -9.62 1.82
C THR A 65 -7.45 -8.54 1.57
N PRO A 66 -7.56 -7.74 0.50
CA PRO A 66 -6.68 -6.60 0.31
C PRO A 66 -6.98 -5.54 1.37
N TYR A 67 -6.00 -5.25 2.21
CA TYR A 67 -6.04 -4.10 3.11
C TYR A 67 -5.41 -2.88 2.41
N PRO A 68 -5.93 -1.66 2.68
CA PRO A 68 -5.29 -0.45 2.20
C PRO A 68 -3.86 -0.34 2.76
N MET A 69 -2.95 0.25 1.99
CA MET A 69 -1.68 0.67 2.58
C MET A 69 -1.98 1.81 3.57
N MET A 70 -1.62 1.60 4.83
CA MET A 70 -2.07 2.46 5.94
C MET A 70 -1.60 3.91 5.76
N ASP A 71 -0.43 4.11 5.17
CA ASP A 71 0.14 5.40 4.80
C ASP A 71 -0.75 6.26 3.88
N ASN A 72 -1.63 5.64 3.09
CA ASN A 72 -2.60 6.35 2.25
C ASN A 72 -3.86 6.81 3.01
N TYR A 73 -4.09 6.31 4.23
CA TYR A 73 -5.36 6.47 4.96
C TYR A 73 -5.20 7.07 6.35
N ILE A 74 -4.02 6.94 6.96
CA ILE A 74 -3.71 7.51 8.27
C ILE A 74 -3.02 8.84 8.11
N GLN A 75 -3.35 9.79 8.97
CA GLN A 75 -2.68 11.07 9.04
C GLN A 75 -1.28 10.84 9.61
N VAL A 76 -0.28 11.53 9.09
CA VAL A 76 1.14 11.35 9.43
C VAL A 76 1.36 11.28 10.95
N ASN A 77 0.80 12.21 11.72
CA ASN A 77 0.97 12.23 13.19
C ASN A 77 0.39 10.99 13.89
N VAL A 78 -0.65 10.36 13.34
CA VAL A 78 -1.22 9.11 13.86
C VAL A 78 -0.34 7.93 13.46
N GLY A 79 0.22 7.95 12.24
CA GLY A 79 1.24 7.01 11.79
C GLY A 79 2.49 7.03 12.67
N ASP A 80 3.03 8.22 12.94
CA ASP A 80 4.19 8.40 13.81
C ASP A 80 3.96 7.87 15.22
N ALA A 81 2.73 7.98 15.74
CA ALA A 81 2.35 7.39 17.02
C ALA A 81 2.32 5.86 16.93
N ALA A 82 1.73 5.30 15.86
CA ALA A 82 1.69 3.86 15.62
C ALA A 82 3.11 3.25 15.49
N ASP A 83 4.01 3.92 14.77
CA ASP A 83 5.40 3.49 14.57
C ASP A 83 6.20 3.44 15.88
N LYS A 84 5.82 4.24 16.88
CA LYS A 84 6.43 4.22 18.22
C LYS A 84 5.88 3.13 19.11
N VAL A 85 4.55 3.01 19.18
CA VAL A 85 3.90 2.11 20.14
C VAL A 85 3.91 0.66 19.69
N LEU A 86 3.88 0.38 18.38
CA LEU A 86 3.82 -0.99 17.88
C LEU A 86 5.07 -1.81 18.26
N PRO A 87 6.32 -1.32 18.06
CA PRO A 87 7.50 -2.02 18.53
C PRO A 87 7.53 -2.21 20.05
N ALA A 88 7.08 -1.21 20.82
CA ALA A 88 7.05 -1.26 22.28
C ALA A 88 6.07 -2.33 22.79
N VAL A 89 4.89 -2.44 22.17
CA VAL A 89 3.92 -3.50 22.48
C VAL A 89 4.48 -4.87 22.13
N LEU A 90 5.06 -5.04 20.94
CA LEU A 90 5.66 -6.31 20.51
C LEU A 90 6.84 -6.74 21.40
N ALA A 91 7.56 -5.78 21.96
CA ALA A 91 8.65 -6.01 22.91
C ALA A 91 8.17 -6.18 24.37
N ASN A 92 6.85 -6.18 24.64
CA ASN A 92 6.25 -6.18 25.98
C ASN A 92 6.70 -5.02 26.88
N GLN A 93 7.13 -3.90 26.30
CA GLN A 93 7.55 -2.68 27.01
C GLN A 93 6.37 -1.73 27.28
N GLU A 94 5.28 -1.87 26.51
CA GLU A 94 4.06 -1.11 26.66
C GLU A 94 2.85 -2.06 26.58
N SER A 95 1.83 -1.82 27.41
CA SER A 95 0.60 -2.61 27.31
C SER A 95 -0.19 -2.23 26.06
N PRO A 96 -0.90 -3.17 25.41
CA PRO A 96 -1.77 -2.85 24.27
C PRO A 96 -2.79 -1.74 24.56
N LEU A 97 -3.30 -1.67 25.79
CA LEU A 97 -4.24 -0.63 26.21
C LEU A 97 -3.59 0.76 26.26
N ALA A 98 -2.38 0.88 26.81
CA ALA A 98 -1.63 2.14 26.84
C ALA A 98 -1.28 2.62 25.43
N ALA A 99 -0.85 1.71 24.56
CA ALA A 99 -0.58 2.01 23.15
C ALA A 99 -1.81 2.55 22.41
N LEU A 100 -2.99 1.93 22.62
CA LEU A 100 -4.26 2.41 22.06
C LEU A 100 -4.63 3.81 22.58
N GLN A 101 -4.39 4.11 23.86
CA GLN A 101 -4.62 5.44 24.42
C GLN A 101 -3.68 6.48 23.81
N ASN A 102 -2.41 6.14 23.60
CA ASN A 102 -1.42 7.01 22.94
C ASN A 102 -1.83 7.32 21.49
N MET A 103 -2.25 6.30 20.73
CA MET A 103 -2.81 6.53 19.40
C MET A 103 -4.06 7.42 19.45
N ALA A 104 -4.95 7.20 20.44
CA ALA A 104 -6.19 7.98 20.59
C ALA A 104 -5.90 9.46 20.79
N GLN A 105 -4.90 9.76 21.62
CA GLN A 105 -4.46 11.12 21.86
C GLN A 105 -3.91 11.77 20.58
N ALA A 106 -3.08 11.07 19.81
CA ALA A 106 -2.56 11.57 18.54
C ALA A 106 -3.69 11.91 17.54
N TRP A 107 -4.71 11.05 17.43
CA TRP A 107 -5.88 11.31 16.62
C TRP A 107 -6.71 12.49 17.14
N GLN A 108 -6.88 12.61 18.46
CA GLN A 108 -7.59 13.73 19.08
C GLN A 108 -6.87 15.08 18.93
N GLN A 109 -5.57 15.08 18.63
CA GLN A 109 -4.81 16.30 18.37
C GLN A 109 -4.92 16.78 16.91
N LEU A 110 -5.44 15.95 16.00
CA LEU A 110 -5.68 16.37 14.62
C LEU A 110 -6.77 17.46 14.56
N PRO A 111 -6.72 18.38 13.57
CA PRO A 111 -7.86 19.24 13.25
C PRO A 111 -9.12 18.42 13.01
N ALA A 112 -10.29 18.92 13.43
CA ALA A 112 -11.56 18.18 13.28
C ALA A 112 -11.85 17.79 11.82
N SER A 113 -11.44 18.60 10.84
CA SER A 113 -11.56 18.33 9.41
C SER A 113 -10.67 17.19 8.91
N GLN A 114 -9.67 16.77 9.68
CA GLN A 114 -8.73 15.70 9.34
C GLN A 114 -9.01 14.42 10.13
N ARG A 115 -9.99 14.41 11.04
CA ARG A 115 -10.35 13.21 11.81
C ARG A 115 -11.35 12.37 11.04
N SER A 116 -11.02 11.10 10.82
CA SER A 116 -11.98 10.13 10.30
C SER A 116 -13.15 9.94 11.26
N LYS A 117 -14.36 9.71 10.72
CA LYS A 117 -15.55 9.35 11.51
C LYS A 117 -15.45 7.95 12.12
N LYS A 118 -14.51 7.12 11.66
CA LYS A 118 -14.30 5.74 12.13
C LYS A 118 -12.98 5.58 12.90
N PHE A 119 -12.47 6.65 13.51
CA PHE A 119 -11.26 6.63 14.35
C PHE A 119 -9.95 6.49 13.55
N PHE A 120 -8.99 5.64 13.94
CA PHE A 120 -7.64 5.63 13.34
C PHE A 120 -7.57 5.20 11.88
N ALA A 121 -8.49 4.33 11.45
CA ALA A 121 -8.49 3.76 10.12
C ALA A 121 -9.92 3.82 9.58
N GLY A 122 -10.20 4.83 8.75
CA GLY A 122 -11.51 4.98 8.14
C GLY A 122 -11.55 6.00 7.03
#